data_AF-A0A382CV03-F1
#
_entry.id   AF-A0A382CV03-F1
#
_cell.length_a   1.000
_cell.length_b   1.000
_cell.length_c   1.000
_cell.angle_alpha   90.00
_cell.angle_beta   90.00
_cell.angle_gamma   90.00
#
_symmetry.space_group_name_H-M   'P 1'
#
loop_
_entity.id
_entity.type
_entity.pdbx_description
1 polymer ?
#
loop_
_entity_poly.entity_id
_entity_poly.type
_entity_poly.pdbx_seq_one_letter_code
_entity_poly.pdbx_strand_id
1 'polypeptide(L)'
;MNTFNQGGKMKGSFKLVTVLFAMVFLLNACANRMVKLPTENPKHKTVPAWYLNHEDSGKEGIIFRDGYFYAVAVAVSPDMEMSIKKAVLKAKSKIADRINGEMNNKTTIIYNESGSAEAVVGIEQSEDVIVNFISKTVLRTYKVEKKLTLFNTDKNNYRSFVLMKISKKEVDEIIALIESKKMVKLSNKIDNISDKILDQANKQ
;
A
#
# COMPACT_ATOMS: atom_id res chain seq x y z
N MET A 1 -64.79 42.41 39.66
CA MET A 1 -65.77 41.31 39.71
C MET A 1 -65.38 40.29 38.65
N ASN A 2 -64.93 39.11 39.10
CA ASN A 2 -64.89 37.79 38.45
C ASN A 2 -64.06 37.64 37.13
N THR A 3 -62.85 37.06 37.14
CA THR A 3 -62.47 35.62 37.15
C THR A 3 -63.18 34.74 36.12
N PHE A 4 -62.40 34.16 35.18
CA PHE A 4 -62.47 32.79 34.62
C PHE A 4 -61.34 32.70 33.57
N ASN A 5 -60.13 32.21 33.86
CA ASN A 5 -59.73 30.80 33.94
C ASN A 5 -60.36 29.90 32.86
N GLN A 6 -59.57 29.51 31.85
CA GLN A 6 -59.38 28.10 31.50
C GLN A 6 -58.00 27.90 30.85
N GLY A 7 -57.15 27.18 31.57
CA GLY A 7 -55.95 26.56 31.02
C GLY A 7 -56.29 25.37 30.11
N GLY A 8 -55.84 25.44 28.85
CA GLY A 8 -55.75 24.30 27.94
C GLY A 8 -54.30 23.83 27.85
N LYS A 9 -53.99 22.74 28.54
CA LYS A 9 -52.65 22.15 28.69
C LYS A 9 -52.21 21.44 27.40
N MET A 10 -51.73 22.16 26.39
CA MET A 10 -51.20 21.56 25.15
C MET A 10 -49.66 21.50 25.14
N LYS A 11 -49.07 20.79 26.12
CA LYS A 11 -47.61 20.58 26.23
C LYS A 11 -47.12 19.23 25.66
N GLY A 12 -48.04 18.36 25.23
CA GLY A 12 -47.74 17.00 24.74
C GLY A 12 -47.57 16.88 23.22
N SER A 13 -48.33 17.65 22.43
CA SER A 13 -48.32 17.57 20.96
C SER A 13 -47.13 18.29 20.32
N PHE A 14 -46.62 19.36 20.93
CA PHE A 14 -45.45 20.07 20.41
C PHE A 14 -44.17 19.23 20.49
N LYS A 15 -43.98 18.45 21.58
CA LYS A 15 -42.83 17.55 21.74
C LYS A 15 -42.84 16.39 20.74
N LEU A 16 -44.03 15.86 20.40
CA LEU A 16 -44.16 14.77 19.44
C LEU A 16 -43.79 15.21 18.01
N VAL A 17 -44.16 16.45 17.63
CA VAL A 17 -43.82 17.04 16.33
C VAL A 17 -42.31 17.31 16.21
N THR A 18 -41.66 17.78 17.28
CA THR A 18 -40.20 18.00 17.28
C THR A 18 -39.41 16.70 17.13
N VAL A 19 -39.85 15.61 17.79
CA VAL A 19 -39.22 14.28 17.66
C VAL A 19 -39.42 13.70 16.27
N LEU A 20 -40.62 13.87 15.68
CA LEU A 20 -40.91 13.39 14.32
C LEU A 20 -40.09 14.14 13.26
N PHE A 21 -39.90 15.46 13.42
CA PHE A 21 -39.08 16.27 12.50
C PHE A 21 -37.59 15.94 12.61
N ALA A 22 -37.08 15.67 13.83
CA ALA A 22 -35.71 15.22 14.04
C ALA A 22 -35.44 13.82 13.44
N MET A 23 -36.43 12.92 13.46
CA MET A 23 -36.30 11.57 12.91
C MET A 23 -36.30 11.57 11.36
N VAL A 24 -37.03 12.49 10.72
CA VAL A 24 -37.03 12.66 9.25
C VAL A 24 -35.71 13.26 8.75
N PHE A 25 -35.06 14.15 9.52
CA PHE A 25 -33.74 14.68 9.17
C PHE A 25 -32.62 13.63 9.23
N LEU A 26 -32.72 12.65 10.14
CA LEU A 26 -31.73 11.57 10.27
C LEU A 26 -31.79 10.54 9.12
N LEU A 27 -32.95 10.38 8.47
CA LEU A 27 -33.11 9.41 7.37
C LEU A 27 -32.57 9.93 6.03
N ASN A 28 -32.50 11.25 5.82
CA ASN A 28 -31.95 11.84 4.59
C ASN A 28 -30.41 11.75 4.49
N ALA A 29 -29.71 11.46 5.59
CA ALA A 29 -28.25 11.31 5.59
C ALA A 29 -27.76 9.99 4.95
N CYS A 30 -28.65 9.04 4.66
CA CYS A 30 -28.30 7.73 4.10
C CYS A 30 -28.73 7.53 2.63
N ALA A 31 -29.59 8.38 2.08
CA ALA A 31 -30.22 8.13 0.77
C ALA A 31 -29.31 8.40 -0.46
N ASN A 32 -28.23 9.18 -0.32
CA ASN A 32 -27.39 9.62 -1.44
C ASN A 32 -25.93 9.12 -1.37
N ARG A 33 -25.71 7.83 -1.10
CA ARG A 33 -24.34 7.25 -1.04
C ARG A 33 -23.81 6.67 -2.37
N MET A 34 -24.51 6.91 -3.48
CA MET A 34 -24.08 6.45 -4.80
C MET A 34 -23.34 7.56 -5.55
N VAL A 35 -22.11 7.29 -5.98
CA VAL A 35 -21.29 8.20 -6.78
C VAL A 35 -21.31 7.73 -8.24
N LYS A 36 -21.49 8.66 -9.18
CA LYS A 36 -21.36 8.35 -10.61
C LYS A 36 -19.90 8.03 -10.92
N LEU A 37 -19.66 6.88 -11.52
CA LEU A 37 -18.33 6.51 -11.95
C LEU A 37 -17.91 7.38 -13.16
N PRO A 38 -16.71 7.97 -13.15
CA PRO A 38 -16.23 8.71 -14.30
C PRO A 38 -15.98 7.77 -15.49
N THR A 39 -16.31 8.25 -16.69
CA THR A 39 -16.12 7.51 -17.93
C THR A 39 -14.86 7.99 -18.66
N GLU A 40 -14.20 7.08 -19.38
CA GLU A 40 -13.11 7.46 -20.28
C GLU A 40 -13.67 8.26 -21.45
N ASN A 41 -13.02 9.38 -21.78
CA ASN A 41 -13.34 10.11 -22.99
C ASN A 41 -12.58 9.48 -24.18
N PRO A 42 -13.26 8.84 -25.16
CA PRO A 42 -12.56 8.20 -26.26
C PRO A 42 -11.90 9.20 -27.22
N LYS A 43 -12.38 10.45 -27.26
CA LYS A 43 -11.84 11.50 -28.15
C LYS A 43 -10.59 12.16 -27.58
N HIS A 44 -10.53 12.31 -26.26
CA HIS A 44 -9.40 12.92 -25.57
C HIS A 44 -8.70 11.86 -24.71
N LYS A 45 -7.47 11.48 -25.09
CA LYS A 45 -6.64 10.50 -24.36
C LYS A 45 -6.14 11.08 -23.04
N THR A 46 -7.04 11.28 -22.09
CA THR A 46 -6.75 11.91 -20.80
C THR A 46 -6.37 10.86 -19.76
N VAL A 47 -5.33 11.15 -18.99
CA VAL A 47 -4.95 10.40 -17.79
C VAL A 47 -4.85 11.37 -16.62
N PRO A 48 -4.93 10.90 -15.36
CA PRO A 48 -4.78 11.79 -14.23
C PRO A 48 -3.40 12.45 -14.21
N ALA A 49 -3.33 13.75 -13.94
CA ALA A 49 -2.05 14.47 -13.92
C ALA A 49 -1.06 13.84 -12.93
N TRP A 50 -1.53 13.40 -11.76
CA TRP A 50 -0.71 12.72 -10.75
C TRP A 50 -0.18 11.35 -11.21
N TYR A 51 -0.73 10.74 -12.26
CA TYR A 51 -0.19 9.50 -12.82
C TYR A 51 1.07 9.78 -13.65
N LEU A 52 1.12 10.91 -14.36
CA LEU A 52 2.28 11.31 -15.17
C LEU A 52 3.30 12.13 -14.37
N ASN A 53 2.83 13.05 -13.54
CA ASN A 53 3.66 14.04 -12.83
C ASN A 53 3.97 13.61 -11.39
N HIS A 54 4.13 12.32 -11.14
CA HIS A 54 4.58 11.85 -9.84
C HIS A 54 6.10 11.86 -9.78
N GLU A 55 6.65 12.26 -8.65
CA GLU A 55 8.06 12.03 -8.36
C GLU A 55 8.24 10.62 -7.83
N ASP A 56 9.38 10.01 -8.15
CA ASP A 56 9.76 8.67 -7.70
C ASP A 56 10.07 8.62 -6.20
N SER A 57 10.57 9.73 -5.65
CA SER A 57 10.85 9.89 -4.24
C SER A 57 10.61 11.34 -3.83
N GLY A 58 10.12 11.56 -2.62
CA GLY A 58 9.86 12.91 -2.10
C GLY A 58 10.08 12.96 -0.59
N LYS A 59 9.86 14.14 -0.01
CA LYS A 59 9.84 14.32 1.44
C LYS A 59 8.54 14.98 1.87
N GLU A 60 7.76 14.29 2.71
CA GLU A 60 6.49 14.79 3.26
C GLU A 60 6.64 15.06 4.76
N GLY A 61 5.91 16.04 5.29
CA GLY A 61 5.90 16.38 6.72
C GLY A 61 6.04 17.88 6.98
N ILE A 62 5.41 18.34 8.06
CA ILE A 62 5.34 19.77 8.40
C ILE A 62 6.56 20.21 9.23
N ILE A 63 7.04 19.33 10.11
CA ILE A 63 8.12 19.63 11.07
C ILE A 63 9.38 18.79 10.76
N PHE A 64 9.20 17.48 10.57
CA PHE A 64 10.24 16.58 10.08
C PHE A 64 9.80 16.05 8.72
N ARG A 65 10.62 16.26 7.69
CA ARG A 65 10.29 15.85 6.32
C ARG A 65 10.76 14.42 6.10
N ASP A 66 9.87 13.47 6.38
CA ASP A 66 10.10 12.04 6.17
C ASP A 66 10.19 11.73 4.69
N GLY A 67 11.19 10.93 4.31
CA GLY A 67 11.35 10.48 2.94
C GLY A 67 10.30 9.43 2.56
N TYR A 68 9.76 9.54 1.35
CA TYR A 68 8.86 8.55 0.76
C TYR A 68 9.34 8.12 -0.62
N PHE A 69 8.99 6.90 -0.98
CA PHE A 69 9.02 6.41 -2.36
C PHE A 69 7.59 6.28 -2.86
N TYR A 70 7.39 6.64 -4.13
CA TYR A 70 6.09 6.54 -4.78
C TYR A 70 6.14 5.51 -5.90
N ALA A 71 5.01 4.85 -6.12
CA ALA A 71 4.83 3.95 -7.24
C ALA A 71 3.44 4.15 -7.84
N VAL A 72 3.39 4.46 -9.13
CA VAL A 72 2.15 4.47 -9.90
C VAL A 72 1.99 3.23 -10.74
N ALA A 73 0.75 2.76 -10.87
CA ALA A 73 0.41 1.68 -11.79
C ALA A 73 -0.98 1.86 -12.39
N VAL A 74 -1.15 1.23 -13.55
CA VAL A 74 -2.42 1.17 -14.27
C VAL A 74 -2.73 -0.28 -14.67
N ALA A 75 -4.00 -0.64 -14.58
CA ALA A 75 -4.51 -1.91 -15.09
C ALA A 75 -5.91 -1.75 -15.70
N VAL A 76 -6.26 -2.69 -16.56
CA VAL A 76 -7.58 -2.76 -17.22
C VAL A 76 -8.19 -4.13 -16.94
N SER A 77 -9.49 -4.17 -16.67
CA SER A 77 -10.24 -5.42 -16.49
C SER A 77 -11.72 -5.22 -16.76
N PRO A 78 -12.48 -6.24 -17.24
CA PRO A 78 -13.93 -6.15 -17.39
C PRO A 78 -14.67 -5.92 -16.06
N ASP A 79 -14.08 -6.35 -14.95
CA ASP A 79 -14.57 -6.12 -13.60
C ASP A 79 -13.80 -4.99 -12.89
N MET A 80 -14.53 -4.12 -12.19
CA MET A 80 -13.98 -2.93 -11.52
C MET A 80 -13.02 -3.34 -10.40
N GLU A 81 -13.42 -4.26 -9.54
CA GLU A 81 -12.63 -4.68 -8.39
C GLU A 81 -11.34 -5.38 -8.84
N MET A 82 -11.43 -6.22 -9.85
CA MET A 82 -10.29 -6.90 -10.47
C MET A 82 -9.32 -5.89 -11.11
N SER A 83 -9.83 -4.84 -11.76
CA SER A 83 -9.02 -3.77 -12.33
C SER A 83 -8.20 -3.06 -11.25
N ILE A 84 -8.83 -2.70 -10.13
CA ILE A 84 -8.16 -2.07 -8.98
C ILE A 84 -7.11 -3.02 -8.39
N LYS A 85 -7.46 -4.29 -8.14
CA LYS A 85 -6.55 -5.29 -7.57
C LYS A 85 -5.31 -5.50 -8.44
N LYS A 86 -5.48 -5.58 -9.77
CA LYS A 86 -4.36 -5.68 -10.72
C LYS A 86 -3.47 -4.44 -10.69
N ALA A 87 -4.04 -3.25 -10.64
CA ALA A 87 -3.28 -2.00 -10.56
C ALA A 87 -2.48 -1.92 -9.25
N VAL A 88 -3.10 -2.25 -8.11
CA VAL A 88 -2.42 -2.34 -6.81
C VAL A 88 -1.30 -3.36 -6.83
N LEU A 89 -1.51 -4.54 -7.41
CA LEU A 89 -0.48 -5.59 -7.50
C LEU A 89 0.72 -5.11 -8.31
N LYS A 90 0.49 -4.47 -9.45
CA LYS A 90 1.56 -3.87 -10.26
C LYS A 90 2.33 -2.78 -9.49
N ALA A 91 1.64 -1.91 -8.75
CA ALA A 91 2.31 -0.90 -7.94
C ALA A 91 3.14 -1.52 -6.80
N LYS A 92 2.67 -2.62 -6.20
CA LYS A 92 3.43 -3.39 -5.20
C LYS A 92 4.71 -3.98 -5.78
N SER A 93 4.64 -4.58 -6.97
CA SER A 93 5.82 -5.10 -7.65
C SER A 93 6.87 -4.00 -7.87
N LYS A 94 6.46 -2.82 -8.36
CA LYS A 94 7.38 -1.68 -8.52
C LYS A 94 8.06 -1.26 -7.22
N ILE A 95 7.33 -1.24 -6.09
CA ILE A 95 7.92 -0.96 -4.78
C ILE A 95 8.92 -2.06 -4.40
N ALA A 96 8.57 -3.32 -4.60
CA ALA A 96 9.45 -4.45 -4.31
C ALA A 96 10.75 -4.38 -5.14
N ASP A 97 10.64 -4.07 -6.43
CA ASP A 97 11.78 -3.89 -7.33
C ASP A 97 12.69 -2.75 -6.84
N ARG A 98 12.11 -1.65 -6.36
CA ARG A 98 12.87 -0.53 -5.80
C ARG A 98 13.61 -0.94 -4.52
N ILE A 99 12.96 -1.64 -3.60
CA ILE A 99 13.62 -2.13 -2.37
C ILE A 99 14.78 -3.06 -2.73
N ASN A 100 14.60 -3.93 -3.71
CA ASN A 100 15.66 -4.81 -4.19
C ASN A 100 16.84 -4.00 -4.79
N GLY A 101 16.54 -2.97 -5.59
CA GLY A 101 17.56 -2.06 -6.12
C GLY A 101 18.32 -1.30 -5.03
N GLU A 102 17.63 -0.75 -4.04
CA GLU A 102 18.26 -0.06 -2.90
C GLU A 102 19.14 -1.00 -2.07
N MET A 103 18.70 -2.24 -1.85
CA MET A 103 19.47 -3.27 -1.15
C MET A 103 20.75 -3.63 -1.91
N ASN A 104 20.65 -3.83 -3.22
CA ASN A 104 21.81 -4.11 -4.08
C ASN A 104 22.79 -2.93 -4.08
N ASN A 105 22.29 -1.70 -4.21
CA ASN A 105 23.12 -0.50 -4.18
C ASN A 105 23.89 -0.34 -2.85
N LYS A 106 23.21 -0.50 -1.71
CA LYS A 106 23.86 -0.45 -0.38
C LYS A 106 24.94 -1.51 -0.23
N THR A 107 24.64 -2.72 -0.69
CA THR A 107 25.57 -3.84 -0.63
C THR A 107 26.82 -3.57 -1.48
N THR A 108 26.67 -3.06 -2.71
CA THR A 108 27.79 -2.66 -3.57
C THR A 108 28.65 -1.55 -2.94
N ILE A 109 28.04 -0.54 -2.31
CA ILE A 109 28.78 0.54 -1.63
C ILE A 109 29.64 -0.03 -0.49
N ILE A 110 29.08 -0.88 0.36
CA ILE A 110 29.82 -1.51 1.47
C ILE A 110 31.01 -2.34 0.96
N TYR A 111 30.84 -3.06 -0.16
CA TYR A 111 31.96 -3.80 -0.77
C TYR A 111 33.08 -2.88 -1.27
N ASN A 112 32.72 -1.79 -1.94
CA ASN A 112 33.70 -0.82 -2.43
C ASN A 112 34.47 -0.14 -1.29
N GLU A 113 33.82 0.15 -0.16
CA GLU A 113 34.45 0.79 1.01
C GLU A 113 35.30 -0.19 1.84
N SER A 114 34.92 -1.46 1.92
CA SER A 114 35.61 -2.49 2.73
C SER A 114 36.75 -3.19 2.00
N GLY A 115 36.89 -3.01 0.68
CA GLY A 115 37.99 -3.59 -0.12
C GLY A 115 38.00 -5.12 -0.20
N SER A 116 37.01 -5.80 0.36
CA SER A 116 36.91 -7.26 0.40
C SER A 116 36.04 -7.75 -0.77
N ALA A 117 36.69 -8.28 -1.80
CA ALA A 117 36.05 -8.84 -3.00
C ALA A 117 35.57 -10.30 -2.81
N GLU A 118 35.67 -10.85 -1.60
CA GLU A 118 35.56 -12.29 -1.36
C GLU A 118 34.30 -12.66 -0.58
N ALA A 119 33.17 -12.75 -1.28
CA ALA A 119 32.11 -13.76 -1.03
C ALA A 119 30.93 -13.59 -2.02
N VAL A 120 31.11 -13.97 -3.29
CA VAL A 120 30.01 -14.13 -4.26
C VAL A 120 29.28 -15.49 -4.09
N VAL A 121 29.70 -16.34 -3.15
CA VAL A 121 29.26 -17.75 -3.12
C VAL A 121 27.97 -17.92 -2.32
N GLY A 122 26.82 -17.63 -2.93
CA GLY A 122 25.52 -18.13 -2.42
C GLY A 122 24.26 -17.30 -2.71
N ILE A 123 24.33 -16.28 -3.56
CA ILE A 123 23.26 -15.28 -3.68
C ILE A 123 22.11 -15.74 -4.59
N GLU A 124 22.36 -16.48 -5.68
CA GLU A 124 21.34 -16.74 -6.71
C GLU A 124 20.12 -17.54 -6.21
N GLN A 125 20.30 -18.59 -5.42
CA GLN A 125 19.16 -19.33 -4.83
C GLN A 125 18.45 -18.57 -3.70
N SER A 126 19.07 -17.51 -3.18
CA SER A 126 18.49 -16.66 -2.13
C SER A 126 17.67 -15.50 -2.72
N GLU A 127 17.94 -15.07 -3.95
CA GLU A 127 17.24 -13.94 -4.59
C GLU A 127 15.74 -14.17 -4.69
N ASP A 128 15.30 -15.33 -5.17
CA ASP A 128 13.86 -15.66 -5.23
C ASP A 128 13.19 -15.63 -3.86
N VAL A 129 13.89 -16.09 -2.82
CA VAL A 129 13.37 -16.07 -1.44
C VAL A 129 13.30 -14.65 -0.90
N ILE A 130 14.26 -13.80 -1.27
CA ILE A 130 14.32 -12.39 -0.89
C ILE A 130 13.21 -11.61 -1.60
N VAL A 131 13.07 -11.75 -2.92
CA VAL A 131 12.02 -11.11 -3.71
C VAL A 131 10.63 -11.52 -3.21
N ASN A 132 10.44 -12.80 -2.89
CA ASN A 132 9.20 -13.28 -2.28
C ASN A 132 8.96 -12.71 -0.88
N PHE A 133 10.01 -12.56 -0.07
CA PHE A 133 9.90 -11.95 1.25
C PHE A 133 9.61 -10.46 1.17
N ILE A 134 10.31 -9.71 0.32
CA ILE A 134 10.03 -8.29 0.03
C ILE A 134 8.58 -8.16 -0.40
N SER A 135 8.13 -8.95 -1.38
CA SER A 135 6.75 -8.94 -1.85
C SER A 135 5.76 -9.14 -0.71
N LYS A 136 5.99 -10.12 0.18
CA LYS A 136 5.13 -10.38 1.34
C LYS A 136 5.14 -9.26 2.39
N THR A 137 6.29 -8.63 2.62
CA THR A 137 6.43 -7.57 3.63
C THR A 137 5.87 -6.25 3.13
N VAL A 138 6.09 -5.93 1.85
CA VAL A 138 5.48 -4.78 1.17
C VAL A 138 3.95 -4.85 1.22
N LEU A 139 3.32 -6.03 1.27
CA LEU A 139 1.87 -6.16 1.48
C LEU A 139 1.36 -5.57 2.79
N ARG A 140 2.23 -5.31 3.78
CA ARG A 140 1.83 -4.89 5.12
C ARG A 140 2.06 -3.39 5.39
N THR A 141 3.05 -2.78 4.73
CA THR A 141 3.54 -1.43 5.08
C THR A 141 3.19 -0.34 4.07
N TYR A 142 2.68 -0.70 2.89
CA TYR A 142 2.31 0.28 1.86
C TYR A 142 1.03 1.06 2.20
N LYS A 143 0.94 2.30 1.68
CA LYS A 143 -0.29 3.10 1.70
C LYS A 143 -0.74 3.44 0.28
N VAL A 144 -2.05 3.34 0.03
CA VAL A 144 -2.66 3.81 -1.24
C VAL A 144 -3.00 5.28 -1.08
N GLU A 145 -2.26 6.15 -1.78
CA GLU A 145 -2.38 7.60 -1.69
C GLU A 145 -3.51 8.11 -2.60
N LYS A 146 -3.54 7.67 -3.87
CA LYS A 146 -4.57 8.04 -4.83
C LYS A 146 -5.06 6.81 -5.58
N LYS A 147 -6.36 6.78 -5.86
CA LYS A 147 -6.98 5.80 -6.74
C LYS A 147 -8.00 6.49 -7.64
N LEU A 148 -8.02 6.12 -8.91
CA LEU A 148 -9.07 6.53 -9.84
C LEU A 148 -9.42 5.37 -10.74
N THR A 149 -10.70 5.08 -10.91
CA THR A 149 -11.18 4.10 -11.86
C THR A 149 -12.07 4.78 -12.88
N LEU A 150 -11.77 4.57 -14.14
CA LEU A 150 -12.54 5.06 -15.28
C LEU A 150 -13.24 3.88 -15.94
N PHE A 151 -14.49 4.07 -16.34
CA PHE A 151 -15.20 3.10 -17.17
C PHE A 151 -15.05 3.45 -18.65
N ASN A 152 -14.57 2.50 -19.45
CA ASN A 152 -14.48 2.61 -20.89
C ASN A 152 -15.79 2.09 -21.51
N THR A 153 -16.58 3.00 -22.08
CA THR A 153 -17.87 2.68 -22.68
C THR A 153 -17.75 1.86 -23.96
N ASP A 154 -16.71 2.07 -24.78
CA ASP A 154 -16.53 1.38 -26.06
C ASP A 154 -16.15 -0.09 -25.89
N LYS A 155 -15.31 -0.38 -24.89
CA LYS A 155 -14.76 -1.71 -24.63
C LYS A 155 -15.41 -2.42 -23.44
N ASN A 156 -16.40 -1.78 -22.82
CA ASN A 156 -17.12 -2.27 -21.65
C ASN A 156 -16.18 -2.81 -20.55
N ASN A 157 -15.17 -2.02 -20.18
CA ASN A 157 -14.17 -2.41 -19.17
C ASN A 157 -13.76 -1.23 -18.29
N TYR A 158 -13.04 -1.54 -17.21
CA TYR A 158 -12.58 -0.57 -16.22
C TYR A 158 -11.07 -0.40 -16.29
N ARG A 159 -10.60 0.84 -16.37
CA ARG A 159 -9.18 1.19 -16.19
C ARG A 159 -8.98 1.84 -14.83
N SER A 160 -8.12 1.24 -14.02
CA SER A 160 -7.80 1.75 -12.68
C SER A 160 -6.37 2.23 -12.62
N PHE A 161 -6.19 3.45 -12.12
CA PHE A 161 -4.93 4.07 -11.79
C PHE A 161 -4.77 4.08 -10.27
N VAL A 162 -3.57 3.74 -9.80
CA VAL A 162 -3.22 3.72 -8.39
C VAL A 162 -1.89 4.41 -8.19
N LEU A 163 -1.80 5.28 -7.19
CA LEU A 163 -0.57 5.81 -6.62
C LEU A 163 -0.42 5.24 -5.22
N MET A 164 0.70 4.58 -4.98
CA MET A 164 1.08 4.04 -3.68
C MET A 164 2.33 4.75 -3.17
N LYS A 165 2.47 4.81 -1.86
CA LYS A 165 3.68 5.29 -1.19
C LYS A 165 4.12 4.37 -0.07
N ILE A 166 5.42 4.37 0.18
CA ILE A 166 6.07 3.69 1.31
C ILE A 166 7.13 4.63 1.88
N SER A 167 7.29 4.67 3.21
CA SER A 167 8.33 5.52 3.79
C SER A 167 9.72 4.93 3.57
N LYS A 168 10.73 5.79 3.43
CA LYS A 168 12.14 5.35 3.35
C LYS A 168 12.56 4.58 4.60
N LYS A 169 12.05 4.99 5.77
CA LYS A 169 12.26 4.28 7.04
C LYS A 169 11.77 2.84 6.99
N GLU A 170 10.53 2.60 6.52
CA GLU A 170 10.02 1.24 6.37
C GLU A 170 10.84 0.43 5.36
N VAL A 171 11.34 1.06 4.29
CA VAL A 171 12.25 0.39 3.35
C VAL A 171 13.55 -0.03 4.03
N ASP A 172 14.16 0.86 4.82
CA ASP A 172 15.39 0.55 5.57
C ASP A 172 15.16 -0.58 6.59
N GLU A 173 14.02 -0.58 7.29
CA GLU A 173 13.63 -1.66 8.19
C GLU A 173 13.46 -3.00 7.44
N ILE A 174 12.84 -2.99 6.26
CA ILE A 174 12.69 -4.19 5.42
C ILE A 174 14.07 -4.72 5.00
N ILE A 175 14.99 -3.85 4.59
CA ILE A 175 16.35 -4.24 4.19
C ILE A 175 17.08 -4.88 5.39
N ALA A 176 17.04 -4.26 6.56
CA ALA A 176 17.66 -4.81 7.77
C ALA A 176 17.07 -6.18 8.18
N LEU A 177 15.75 -6.36 8.03
CA LEU A 177 15.09 -7.65 8.25
C LEU A 177 15.53 -8.71 7.24
N ILE A 178 15.83 -8.34 6.00
CA ILE A 178 16.34 -9.25 4.97
C ILE A 178 17.78 -9.65 5.29
N GLU A 179 18.63 -8.68 5.63
CA GLU A 179 20.03 -8.92 5.99
C GLU A 179 20.16 -9.82 7.22
N SER A 180 19.43 -9.53 8.30
CA SER A 180 19.41 -10.40 9.49
C SER A 180 18.95 -11.83 9.15
N LYS A 181 17.94 -11.98 8.27
CA LYS A 181 17.47 -13.31 7.84
C LYS A 181 18.48 -14.03 6.94
N LYS A 182 19.24 -13.31 6.11
CA LYS A 182 20.37 -13.86 5.35
C LYS A 182 21.44 -14.40 6.30
N MET A 183 21.81 -13.63 7.32
CA MET A 183 22.82 -14.02 8.32
C MET A 183 22.41 -15.28 9.11
N VAL A 184 21.16 -15.35 9.58
CA VAL A 184 20.65 -16.54 10.29
C VAL A 184 20.66 -17.79 9.39
N LYS A 185 20.25 -17.66 8.13
CA LYS A 185 20.31 -18.78 7.18
C LYS A 185 21.73 -19.25 6.91
N LEU A 186 22.67 -18.32 6.83
CA LEU A 186 24.09 -18.61 6.63
C LEU A 186 24.68 -19.36 7.84
N SER A 187 24.41 -18.88 9.06
CA SER A 187 24.82 -19.55 10.32
C SER A 187 24.30 -20.97 10.37
N ASN A 188 22.98 -21.17 10.19
CA ASN A 188 22.39 -22.51 10.23
C ASN A 188 23.01 -23.44 9.18
N LYS A 189 23.36 -22.93 7.99
CA LYS A 189 24.01 -23.74 6.95
C LYS A 189 25.44 -24.12 7.36
N ILE A 190 26.18 -23.22 8.01
CA ILE A 190 27.52 -23.48 8.54
C ILE A 190 27.47 -24.51 9.66
N ASP A 191 26.55 -24.38 10.62
CA ASP A 191 26.39 -25.33 11.74
C ASP A 191 26.11 -26.75 11.21
N ASN A 192 25.17 -26.88 10.28
CA ASN A 192 24.87 -28.16 9.62
C ASN A 192 26.05 -28.76 8.83
N ILE A 193 26.93 -27.93 8.29
CA ILE A 193 28.14 -28.39 7.57
C ILE A 193 29.20 -28.82 8.60
N SER A 194 29.41 -28.03 9.65
CA SER A 194 30.32 -28.36 10.74
C SER A 194 29.95 -29.69 11.40
N ASP A 195 28.67 -29.91 11.70
CA ASP A 195 28.16 -31.16 12.28
C ASP A 195 28.42 -32.35 11.35
N LYS A 196 28.22 -32.19 10.03
CA LYS A 196 28.52 -33.24 9.04
C LYS A 196 30.01 -33.56 8.96
N ILE A 197 30.88 -32.55 9.05
CA ILE A 197 32.34 -32.74 9.01
C ILE A 197 32.81 -33.44 10.29
N LEU A 198 32.29 -33.06 11.45
CA LEU A 198 32.54 -33.73 12.74
C LEU A 198 32.09 -35.20 12.72
N ASP A 199 30.90 -35.47 12.19
CA ASP A 199 30.38 -36.85 12.04
C ASP A 199 31.21 -37.70 11.06
N GLN A 200 31.84 -37.07 10.07
CA GLN A 200 32.75 -37.74 9.12
C GLN A 200 34.13 -37.99 9.74
N ALA A 201 34.64 -37.05 10.54
CA ALA A 201 35.92 -37.17 11.25
C ALA A 201 35.87 -38.23 12.36
N ASN A 202 34.72 -38.43 13.02
CA ASN A 202 34.52 -39.44 14.05
C ASN A 202 34.24 -40.86 13.52
N LYS A 203 34.16 -41.04 12.19
CA LYS A 203 33.94 -42.34 11.51
C LYS A 203 35.21 -42.91 10.85
N GLN A 204 36.34 -42.22 10.97
CA GLN A 204 37.68 -42.72 10.63
C GLN A 204 38.41 -43.15 11.91
#